data_AF-A0A8J6EGS0-F1
#
_entry.id   AF-A0A8J6EGS0-F1
#
_cell.length_a   1.000
_cell.length_b   1.000
_cell.length_c   1.000
_cell.angle_alpha   90.00
_cell.angle_beta   90.00
_cell.angle_gamma   90.00
#
_symmetry.space_group_name_H-M   'P 1'
#
loop_
_entity.id
_entity.type
_entity.pdbx_description
1 polymer ?
#
loop_
_entity_poly.entity_id
_entity_poly.type
_entity_poly.pdbx_seq_one_letter_code
_entity_poly.pdbx_strand_id
1 'polypeptide(L)'
;MNVYCQIRSSQLDRSIKGLKEHLRKSMSSSGVPYSPAVQNKRKDTPTKKPAKRPGLEQDVRGRYHGDAVGEKQSTAVGKEDVLDLEIDTYVYCISAFVRLAQSEYQLLLDIIPEHHQKKTFDSLIQETLDNLILEGENIVLAAKKANSRHDFTSVLIIFPILRHLKLTKPEFDKVLQGTAASTKNKLPNLITSIETTGAKALEDFADSIKNDPDKENSMSKDGTVHELTSNAILFLQQLLEFQETAGAMLASQETSSAASNYSCEFSRRLLSTYICKVLGNLQLKLLSKSNMYEDLALGAIFLHNNYNYILKSLEKSELMQLVSVTQKDPDSLYREHIKQQIQIYQRSWLKVIDYVNDRNMPPLQGAKLKDKERQMIKERFKGFNEGLGEICKIQKSWAIPDKRQLERIRQSQKKIVQEAYGAFLHKYGTGVNFTKNPDKYIKYSVEHVDEMIERLFDTSA
;
A
#
# COMPACT_ATOMS: atom_id res chain seq x y z
N MET A 1 5.69 1.18 -56.99
CA MET A 1 5.05 0.79 -55.70
C MET A 1 6.08 0.51 -54.61
N ASN A 2 7.05 -0.39 -54.81
CA ASN A 2 8.07 -0.69 -53.78
C ASN A 2 8.89 0.54 -53.35
N VAL A 3 9.31 1.40 -54.29
CA VAL A 3 10.06 2.63 -53.98
C VAL A 3 9.23 3.62 -53.15
N TYR A 4 7.94 3.81 -53.51
CA TYR A 4 7.01 4.64 -52.74
C TYR A 4 6.89 4.12 -51.29
N CYS A 5 6.63 2.82 -51.15
CA CYS A 5 6.47 2.16 -49.86
C CYS A 5 7.72 2.33 -48.98
N GLN A 6 8.92 2.13 -49.53
CA GLN A 6 10.18 2.28 -48.79
C GLN A 6 10.39 3.71 -48.28
N ILE A 7 10.14 4.72 -49.11
CA ILE A 7 10.32 6.12 -48.72
C ILE A 7 9.32 6.48 -47.61
N ARG A 8 8.04 6.14 -47.79
CA ARG A 8 7.00 6.48 -46.81
C ARG A 8 7.14 5.71 -45.50
N SER A 9 7.51 4.43 -45.54
CA SER A 9 7.85 3.62 -44.35
C SER A 9 8.96 4.28 -43.54
N SER A 10 10.05 4.67 -44.20
CA SER A 10 11.18 5.33 -43.53
C SER A 10 10.79 6.67 -42.90
N GLN A 11 9.94 7.46 -43.57
CA GLN A 11 9.48 8.74 -43.03
C GLN A 11 8.50 8.57 -41.86
N LEU A 12 7.62 7.57 -41.91
CA LEU A 12 6.72 7.24 -40.80
C LEU A 12 7.52 6.84 -39.55
N ASP A 13 8.48 5.92 -39.70
CA ASP A 13 9.34 5.45 -38.61
C ASP A 13 10.18 6.58 -38.01
N ARG A 14 10.79 7.42 -38.86
CA ARG A 14 11.54 8.61 -38.42
C ARG A 14 10.65 9.61 -37.67
N SER A 15 9.40 9.77 -38.05
CA SER A 15 8.48 10.70 -37.39
C SER A 15 8.15 10.23 -35.97
N ILE A 16 7.91 8.94 -35.78
CA ILE A 16 7.69 8.34 -34.46
C ILE A 16 8.95 8.41 -33.59
N LYS A 17 10.12 8.05 -34.13
CA LYS A 17 11.41 8.16 -33.41
C LYS A 17 11.73 9.62 -33.05
N GLY A 18 11.46 10.55 -33.96
CA GLY A 18 11.62 11.99 -33.72
C GLY A 18 10.70 12.51 -32.61
N LEU A 19 9.44 12.08 -32.56
CA LEU A 19 8.52 12.40 -31.47
C LEU A 19 9.04 11.87 -30.13
N LYS A 20 9.48 10.62 -30.11
CA LYS A 20 10.06 9.97 -28.93
C LYS A 20 11.28 10.73 -28.39
N GLU A 21 12.19 11.12 -29.26
CA GLU A 21 13.34 11.96 -28.87
C GLU A 21 12.93 13.34 -28.39
N HIS A 22 11.93 13.96 -29.03
CA HIS A 22 11.42 15.26 -28.63
C HIS A 22 10.83 15.20 -27.22
N LEU A 23 9.97 14.22 -26.93
CA LEU A 23 9.36 14.05 -25.59
C LEU A 23 10.42 13.85 -24.50
N ARG A 24 11.44 13.01 -24.79
CA ARG A 24 12.58 12.82 -23.88
C ARG A 24 13.36 14.11 -23.63
N LYS A 25 13.55 14.96 -24.65
CA LYS A 25 14.28 16.24 -24.54
C LYS A 25 13.46 17.35 -23.90
N SER A 26 12.17 17.46 -24.22
CA SER A 26 11.28 18.51 -23.71
C SER A 26 10.94 18.33 -22.24
N MET A 27 10.86 17.08 -21.77
CA MET A 27 10.53 16.78 -20.37
C MET A 27 11.78 16.72 -19.46
N SER A 28 12.98 16.59 -20.04
CA SER A 28 14.26 16.75 -19.32
C SER A 28 14.75 18.21 -19.26
N SER A 29 14.18 19.10 -20.08
CA SER A 29 14.45 20.54 -20.05
C SER A 29 13.24 21.32 -19.55
N SER A 30 13.16 21.50 -18.23
CA SER A 30 12.29 22.52 -17.65
C SER A 30 12.80 23.91 -18.05
N GLY A 31 12.39 24.39 -19.23
CA GLY A 31 12.60 25.76 -19.69
C GLY A 31 12.80 25.89 -21.20
N VAL A 32 11.77 26.45 -21.86
CA VAL A 32 11.71 26.99 -23.24
C VAL A 32 11.19 26.01 -24.32
N PRO A 33 10.03 26.29 -24.94
CA PRO A 33 9.53 25.49 -26.06
C PRO A 33 10.34 25.78 -27.33
N TYR A 34 10.93 24.75 -27.91
CA TYR A 34 11.55 24.81 -29.24
C TYR A 34 10.53 24.33 -30.28
N SER A 35 10.00 25.23 -31.10
CA SER A 35 9.22 24.84 -32.30
C SER A 35 10.18 24.34 -33.39
N PRO A 36 9.89 23.23 -34.08
CA PRO A 36 10.70 22.76 -35.19
C PRO A 36 10.24 23.45 -36.48
N ALA A 37 10.77 24.64 -36.76
CA ALA A 37 10.67 25.27 -38.07
C ALA A 37 12.08 25.59 -38.59
N VAL A 38 12.48 24.82 -39.61
CA VAL A 38 13.48 25.11 -40.66
C VAL A 38 14.68 25.98 -40.25
N GLN A 39 15.81 25.32 -39.98
CA GLN A 39 17.12 25.97 -39.85
C GLN A 39 17.56 26.59 -41.18
N ASN A 40 17.47 27.91 -41.31
CA ASN A 40 18.20 28.65 -42.33
C ASN A 40 19.60 29.01 -41.81
N LYS A 41 20.62 28.41 -42.45
CA LYS A 41 22.04 28.75 -42.28
C LYS A 41 22.27 30.23 -42.60
N ARG A 42 22.80 31.02 -41.64
CA ARG A 42 23.52 32.26 -41.94
C ARG A 42 24.74 32.46 -41.02
N LYS A 43 25.89 32.15 -41.62
CA LYS A 43 27.18 32.85 -41.66
C LYS A 43 27.57 33.78 -40.49
N ASP A 44 28.72 33.45 -39.90
CA ASP A 44 29.49 34.22 -38.93
C ASP A 44 29.83 35.65 -39.39
N THR A 45 29.76 36.61 -38.46
CA THR A 45 30.66 37.77 -38.45
C THR A 45 30.76 38.32 -37.01
N PRO A 46 31.94 38.70 -36.51
CA PRO A 46 32.17 38.95 -35.08
C PRO A 46 32.11 40.45 -34.75
N THR A 47 31.42 40.84 -33.67
CA THR A 47 31.65 42.17 -33.08
C THR A 47 31.31 42.26 -31.59
N LYS A 48 32.37 42.52 -30.82
CA LYS A 48 32.51 43.39 -29.63
C LYS A 48 31.54 43.24 -28.43
N LYS A 49 32.13 42.77 -27.31
CA LYS A 49 31.69 43.03 -25.93
C LYS A 49 31.65 44.54 -25.61
N PRO A 50 30.80 44.94 -24.65
CA PRO A 50 31.28 45.86 -23.62
C PRO A 50 30.96 45.45 -22.17
N ALA A 51 31.98 45.71 -21.34
CA ALA A 51 32.08 46.06 -19.91
C ALA A 51 31.04 45.64 -18.85
N LYS A 52 31.57 44.96 -17.82
CA LYS A 52 31.10 44.93 -16.41
C LYS A 52 31.30 46.31 -15.74
N ARG A 53 30.44 46.65 -14.76
CA ARG A 53 30.77 47.36 -13.49
C ARG A 53 29.60 47.26 -12.47
N PRO A 54 29.81 47.53 -11.16
CA PRO A 54 29.42 46.59 -10.10
C PRO A 54 28.52 47.17 -8.98
N GLY A 55 27.97 46.26 -8.17
CA GLY A 55 27.84 46.41 -6.70
C GLY A 55 26.55 47.03 -6.15
N LEU A 56 25.85 46.28 -5.29
CA LEU A 56 25.44 46.73 -3.96
C LEU A 56 24.99 45.53 -3.10
N GLU A 57 25.53 45.48 -1.89
CA GLU A 57 25.31 44.47 -0.84
C GLU A 57 24.10 44.82 0.07
N GLN A 58 23.78 43.86 0.95
CA GLN A 58 22.96 43.91 2.18
C GLN A 58 21.44 43.77 1.96
N ASP A 59 20.70 42.95 2.72
CA ASP A 59 20.82 42.70 4.15
C ASP A 59 20.17 41.37 4.60
N VAL A 60 20.56 40.94 5.80
CA VAL A 60 20.34 39.66 6.49
C VAL A 60 19.09 39.68 7.39
N ARG A 61 18.28 38.61 7.35
CA ARG A 61 17.47 38.08 8.48
C ARG A 61 16.90 36.72 8.06
N GLY A 62 17.20 35.56 8.63
CA GLY A 62 17.60 35.22 9.98
C GLY A 62 16.43 34.56 10.71
N ARG A 63 16.17 33.26 10.49
CA ARG A 63 15.39 32.40 11.40
C ARG A 63 15.86 30.93 11.32
N TYR A 64 16.04 30.39 12.51
CA TYR A 64 16.66 29.14 12.91
C TYR A 64 15.91 27.88 12.42
N HIS A 65 16.66 26.91 11.88
CA HIS A 65 16.27 25.50 11.88
C HIS A 65 17.27 24.72 12.74
N GLY A 66 16.76 24.02 13.75
CA GLY A 66 17.50 23.05 14.54
C GLY A 66 17.49 21.68 13.85
N ASP A 67 18.63 21.01 13.97
CA ASP A 67 19.04 19.78 13.29
C ASP A 67 18.11 18.57 13.49
N ALA A 68 17.88 17.83 12.40
CA ALA A 68 17.55 16.42 12.44
C ALA A 68 18.20 15.70 11.25
N VAL A 69 19.25 14.95 11.58
CA VAL A 69 19.88 13.79 10.91
C VAL A 69 19.23 13.34 9.60
N GLY A 70 19.97 13.48 8.51
CA GLY A 70 19.69 12.82 7.24
C GLY A 70 20.26 11.40 7.20
N GLU A 71 19.56 10.48 6.52
CA GLU A 71 20.04 9.83 5.31
C GLU A 71 19.00 8.86 4.72
N LYS A 72 18.93 8.87 3.37
CA LYS A 72 18.19 7.98 2.44
C LYS A 72 16.69 8.24 2.22
N GLN A 73 16.38 9.35 1.54
CA GLN A 73 15.12 9.48 0.79
C GLN A 73 15.25 10.20 -0.56
N SER A 74 16.45 10.31 -1.12
CA SER A 74 16.72 11.08 -2.35
C SER A 74 16.91 10.25 -3.63
N THR A 75 16.91 8.90 -3.57
CA THR A 75 17.12 8.03 -4.75
C THR A 75 15.84 7.41 -5.32
N ALA A 76 14.69 7.55 -4.65
CA ALA A 76 13.42 7.00 -5.12
C ALA A 76 12.69 7.95 -6.09
N VAL A 77 12.65 9.25 -5.76
CA VAL A 77 11.93 10.28 -6.52
C VAL A 77 12.42 10.38 -7.98
N GLY A 78 13.74 10.35 -8.20
CA GLY A 78 14.29 10.42 -9.56
C GLY A 78 14.14 9.16 -10.42
N LYS A 79 13.66 8.04 -9.86
CA LYS A 79 13.36 6.83 -10.64
C LYS A 79 11.90 6.78 -11.06
N GLU A 80 10.98 7.25 -10.22
CA GLU A 80 9.55 7.37 -10.56
C GLU A 80 9.35 8.35 -11.71
N ASP A 81 9.96 9.54 -11.65
CA ASP A 81 9.86 10.56 -12.71
C ASP A 81 10.35 10.06 -14.09
N VAL A 82 11.36 9.17 -14.10
CA VAL A 82 11.93 8.61 -15.34
C VAL A 82 11.04 7.52 -15.91
N LEU A 83 10.43 6.69 -15.06
CA LEU A 83 9.50 5.65 -15.50
C LEU A 83 8.21 6.26 -16.03
N ASP A 84 7.67 7.29 -15.37
CA ASP A 84 6.48 8.01 -15.83
C ASP A 84 6.71 8.67 -17.18
N LEU A 85 7.90 9.24 -17.39
CA LEU A 85 8.31 9.77 -18.69
C LEU A 85 8.35 8.69 -19.79
N GLU A 86 8.85 7.49 -19.48
CA GLU A 86 8.88 6.37 -20.44
C GLU A 86 7.48 5.87 -20.79
N ILE A 87 6.55 5.82 -19.82
CA ILE A 87 5.14 5.47 -20.02
C ILE A 87 4.48 6.47 -20.97
N ASP A 88 4.55 7.76 -20.64
CA ASP A 88 3.94 8.82 -21.43
C ASP A 88 4.47 8.80 -22.85
N THR A 89 5.79 8.67 -22.99
CA THR A 89 6.45 8.60 -24.30
C THR A 89 5.90 7.44 -25.14
N TYR A 90 5.76 6.24 -24.57
CA TYR A 90 5.21 5.08 -25.28
C TYR A 90 3.75 5.29 -25.67
N VAL A 91 2.93 5.80 -24.74
CA VAL A 91 1.51 6.14 -24.96
C VAL A 91 1.34 7.13 -26.11
N TYR A 92 2.11 8.22 -26.13
CA TYR A 92 2.08 9.19 -27.21
C TYR A 92 2.52 8.59 -28.55
N CYS A 93 3.50 7.68 -28.56
CA CYS A 93 3.96 7.03 -29.80
C CYS A 93 2.87 6.14 -30.41
N ILE A 94 2.10 5.41 -29.60
CA ILE A 94 0.95 4.61 -30.08
C ILE A 94 -0.12 5.51 -30.70
N SER A 95 -0.49 6.60 -30.02
CA SER A 95 -1.46 7.57 -30.55
C SER A 95 -0.97 8.23 -31.85
N ALA A 96 0.31 8.62 -31.90
CA ALA A 96 0.91 9.22 -33.07
C ALA A 96 0.94 8.26 -34.26
N PHE A 97 1.22 6.97 -34.03
CA PHE A 97 1.17 5.96 -35.07
C PHE A 97 -0.20 5.87 -35.72
N VAL A 98 -1.29 5.84 -34.93
CA VAL A 98 -2.66 5.80 -35.48
C VAL A 98 -2.91 7.01 -36.38
N ARG A 99 -2.55 8.22 -35.92
CA ARG A 99 -2.76 9.47 -36.68
C ARG A 99 -1.92 9.52 -37.96
N LEU A 100 -0.64 9.14 -37.88
CA LEU A 100 0.25 9.16 -39.04
C LEU A 100 -0.12 8.06 -40.03
N ALA A 101 -0.48 6.86 -39.58
CA ALA A 101 -0.95 5.79 -40.45
C ALA A 101 -2.25 6.16 -41.18
N GLN A 102 -3.18 6.89 -40.53
CA GLN A 102 -4.34 7.48 -41.21
C GLN A 102 -3.91 8.43 -42.32
N SER A 103 -2.97 9.33 -42.03
CA SER A 103 -2.45 10.28 -43.01
C SER A 103 -1.75 9.59 -44.19
N GLU A 104 -0.96 8.55 -43.92
CA GLU A 104 -0.29 7.76 -44.96
C GLU A 104 -1.29 7.00 -45.83
N TYR A 105 -2.36 6.48 -45.25
CA TYR A 105 -3.42 5.81 -46.01
C TYR A 105 -4.13 6.78 -46.95
N GLN A 106 -4.47 7.99 -46.48
CA GLN A 106 -5.11 9.01 -47.33
C GLN A 106 -4.21 9.40 -48.51
N LEU A 107 -2.94 9.69 -48.26
CA LEU A 107 -1.99 10.02 -49.33
C LEU A 107 -1.83 8.85 -50.33
N LEU A 108 -1.85 7.62 -49.83
CA LEU A 108 -1.73 6.43 -50.65
C LEU A 108 -2.92 6.24 -51.59
N LEU A 109 -4.14 6.66 -51.22
CA LEU A 109 -5.32 6.59 -52.08
C LEU A 109 -5.16 7.39 -53.38
N ASP A 110 -4.47 8.53 -53.31
CA ASP A 110 -4.28 9.44 -54.45
C ASP A 110 -3.18 8.99 -55.41
N ILE A 111 -2.27 8.11 -54.98
CA ILE A 111 -1.04 7.77 -55.71
C ILE A 111 -1.04 6.30 -56.18
N ILE A 112 -1.58 5.39 -55.38
CA ILE A 112 -1.50 3.94 -55.62
C ILE A 112 -2.81 3.43 -56.24
N PRO A 113 -2.75 2.63 -57.34
CA PRO A 113 -3.94 2.02 -57.93
C PRO A 113 -4.71 1.15 -56.94
N GLU A 114 -6.04 1.20 -56.99
CA GLU A 114 -6.98 0.60 -56.01
C GLU A 114 -6.62 -0.85 -55.63
N HIS A 115 -6.37 -1.71 -56.61
CA HIS A 115 -6.04 -3.12 -56.40
C HIS A 115 -4.76 -3.38 -55.59
N HIS A 116 -3.86 -2.39 -55.51
CA HIS A 116 -2.60 -2.48 -54.77
C HIS A 116 -2.58 -1.71 -53.46
N GLN A 117 -3.62 -0.93 -53.16
CA GLN A 117 -3.61 0.00 -52.03
C GLN A 117 -3.45 -0.72 -50.69
N LYS A 118 -4.25 -1.75 -50.44
CA LYS A 118 -4.22 -2.51 -49.18
C LYS A 118 -2.88 -3.19 -48.93
N LYS A 119 -2.34 -3.88 -49.93
CA LYS A 119 -1.04 -4.57 -49.84
C LYS A 119 0.12 -3.58 -49.65
N THR A 120 0.07 -2.45 -50.35
CA THR A 120 1.10 -1.41 -50.26
C THR A 120 1.06 -0.72 -48.89
N PHE A 121 -0.14 -0.41 -48.39
CA PHE A 121 -0.31 0.16 -47.06
C PHE A 121 0.15 -0.80 -45.96
N ASP A 122 -0.23 -2.07 -46.04
CA ASP A 122 0.18 -3.10 -45.08
C ASP A 122 1.71 -3.20 -45.01
N SER A 123 2.39 -3.17 -46.16
CA SER A 123 3.86 -3.19 -46.23
C SER A 123 4.50 -1.89 -45.71
N LEU A 124 3.86 -0.73 -45.94
CA LEU A 124 4.36 0.60 -45.56
C LEU A 124 4.46 0.75 -44.04
N ILE A 125 3.49 0.22 -43.30
CA ILE A 125 3.42 0.41 -41.85
C ILE A 125 4.21 -0.63 -41.04
N GLN A 126 4.69 -1.72 -41.65
CA GLN A 126 5.26 -2.86 -40.92
C GLN A 126 6.41 -2.45 -40.00
N GLU A 127 7.42 -1.76 -40.53
CA GLU A 127 8.63 -1.41 -39.77
C GLU A 127 8.31 -0.59 -38.52
N THR A 128 7.52 0.47 -38.66
CA THR A 128 7.12 1.32 -37.54
C THR A 128 6.25 0.57 -36.54
N LEU A 129 5.31 -0.23 -37.03
CA LEU A 129 4.42 -1.01 -36.18
C LEU A 129 5.20 -2.08 -35.40
N ASP A 130 6.13 -2.80 -36.03
CA ASP A 130 6.96 -3.80 -35.38
C ASP A 130 7.84 -3.19 -34.29
N ASN A 131 8.42 -2.02 -34.55
CA ASN A 131 9.22 -1.29 -33.55
C ASN A 131 8.38 -0.90 -32.32
N LEU A 132 7.14 -0.44 -32.52
CA LEU A 132 6.24 -0.08 -31.43
C LEU A 132 5.78 -1.30 -30.62
N ILE A 133 5.45 -2.39 -31.29
CA ILE A 133 5.04 -3.63 -30.63
C ILE A 133 6.21 -4.22 -29.84
N LEU A 134 7.42 -4.20 -30.40
CA LEU A 134 8.63 -4.63 -29.69
C LEU A 134 8.89 -3.78 -28.44
N GLU A 135 8.66 -2.47 -28.49
CA GLU A 135 8.75 -1.61 -27.32
C GLU A 135 7.73 -1.99 -26.24
N GLY A 136 6.49 -2.26 -26.63
CA GLY A 136 5.47 -2.80 -25.72
C GLY A 136 5.88 -4.13 -25.08
N GLU A 137 6.42 -5.06 -25.86
CA GLU A 137 6.91 -6.35 -25.35
C GLU A 137 8.11 -6.18 -24.40
N ASN A 138 8.99 -5.19 -24.62
CA ASN A 138 10.07 -4.87 -23.68
C ASN A 138 9.53 -4.39 -22.32
N ILE A 139 8.43 -3.63 -22.32
CA ILE A 139 7.74 -3.22 -21.08
C ILE A 139 7.15 -4.44 -20.37
N VAL A 140 6.52 -5.36 -21.12
CA VAL A 140 6.04 -6.63 -20.56
C VAL A 140 7.19 -7.44 -19.93
N LEU A 141 8.33 -7.54 -20.60
CA LEU A 141 9.51 -8.21 -20.07
C LEU A 141 10.05 -7.54 -18.80
N ALA A 142 10.06 -6.20 -18.76
CA ALA A 142 10.44 -5.44 -17.57
C ALA A 142 9.49 -5.73 -16.39
N ALA A 143 8.18 -5.75 -16.64
CA ALA A 143 7.17 -6.10 -15.64
C ALA A 143 7.34 -7.54 -15.13
N LYS A 144 7.56 -8.52 -16.02
CA LYS A 144 7.86 -9.91 -15.63
C LYS A 144 9.10 -10.00 -14.73
N LYS A 145 10.13 -9.22 -15.05
CA LYS A 145 11.38 -9.17 -14.26
C LYS A 145 11.15 -8.52 -12.89
N ALA A 146 10.38 -7.44 -12.81
CA ALA A 146 10.01 -6.80 -11.54
C ALA A 146 9.21 -7.78 -10.66
N ASN A 147 8.21 -8.44 -11.24
CA ASN A 147 7.40 -9.46 -10.56
C ASN A 147 8.27 -10.61 -10.00
N SER A 148 9.25 -11.11 -10.76
CA SER A 148 10.17 -12.16 -10.29
C SER A 148 11.06 -11.74 -9.12
N ARG A 149 11.20 -10.43 -8.88
CA ARG A 149 11.95 -9.83 -7.77
C ARG A 149 11.04 -9.44 -6.61
N HIS A 150 9.76 -9.77 -6.66
CA HIS A 150 8.73 -9.32 -5.72
C HIS A 150 8.59 -7.78 -5.65
N ASP A 151 8.96 -7.08 -6.71
CA ASP A 151 8.72 -5.65 -6.87
C ASP A 151 7.40 -5.41 -7.59
N PHE A 152 6.30 -5.59 -6.85
CA PHE A 152 4.95 -5.53 -7.40
C PHE A 152 4.50 -4.10 -7.72
N THR A 153 5.03 -3.08 -7.02
CA THR A 153 4.75 -1.67 -7.32
C THR A 153 5.26 -1.30 -8.71
N SER A 154 6.47 -1.75 -9.10
CA SER A 154 6.97 -1.54 -10.45
C SER A 154 6.14 -2.22 -11.54
N VAL A 155 5.35 -3.26 -11.20
CA VAL A 155 4.43 -3.89 -12.17
C VAL A 155 3.23 -3.00 -12.46
N LEU A 156 2.87 -2.07 -11.57
CA LEU A 156 1.72 -1.18 -11.78
C LEU A 156 1.88 -0.27 -13.01
N ILE A 157 3.11 -0.11 -13.51
CA ILE A 157 3.44 0.59 -14.75
C ILE A 157 2.65 0.12 -15.97
N ILE A 158 2.19 -1.14 -15.97
CA ILE A 158 1.46 -1.71 -17.10
C ILE A 158 0.02 -1.20 -17.18
N PHE A 159 -0.58 -0.72 -16.07
CA PHE A 159 -1.99 -0.34 -16.05
C PHE A 159 -2.30 0.91 -16.89
N PRO A 160 -1.56 2.03 -16.77
CA PRO A 160 -1.74 3.18 -17.67
C PRO A 160 -1.60 2.81 -19.14
N ILE A 161 -0.61 1.98 -19.47
CA ILE A 161 -0.36 1.51 -20.83
C ILE A 161 -1.52 0.65 -21.32
N LEU A 162 -1.93 -0.35 -20.56
CA LEU A 162 -3.05 -1.22 -20.91
C LEU A 162 -4.33 -0.42 -21.14
N ARG A 163 -4.62 0.54 -20.27
CA ARG A 163 -5.75 1.46 -20.41
C ARG A 163 -5.68 2.20 -21.74
N HIS A 164 -4.54 2.80 -22.06
CA HIS A 164 -4.35 3.54 -23.31
C HIS A 164 -4.49 2.65 -24.55
N LEU A 165 -3.89 1.46 -24.55
CA LEU A 165 -3.99 0.52 -25.66
C LEU A 165 -5.44 0.08 -25.90
N LYS A 166 -6.20 -0.20 -24.84
CA LYS A 166 -7.64 -0.53 -24.93
C LYS A 166 -8.47 0.62 -25.49
N LEU A 167 -8.22 1.85 -25.05
CA LEU A 167 -8.91 3.05 -25.55
C LEU A 167 -8.59 3.32 -27.02
N THR A 168 -7.36 3.08 -27.44
CA THR A 168 -6.89 3.36 -28.82
C THR A 168 -7.27 2.24 -29.80
N LYS A 169 -7.55 1.03 -29.30
CA LYS A 169 -7.85 -0.15 -30.12
C LYS A 169 -8.92 0.07 -31.21
N PRO A 170 -10.07 0.72 -30.97
CA PRO A 170 -11.08 0.91 -32.02
C PRO A 170 -10.58 1.76 -33.19
N GLU A 171 -9.82 2.84 -32.91
CA GLU A 171 -9.21 3.64 -33.97
C GLU A 171 -8.12 2.84 -34.70
N PHE A 172 -7.33 2.07 -33.95
CA PHE A 172 -6.29 1.21 -34.49
C PHE A 172 -6.86 0.15 -35.45
N ASP A 173 -7.93 -0.54 -35.05
CA ASP A 173 -8.62 -1.55 -35.87
C ASP A 173 -9.19 -0.94 -37.15
N LYS A 174 -9.72 0.29 -37.07
CA LYS A 174 -10.21 1.04 -38.24
C LYS A 174 -9.10 1.38 -39.23
N VAL A 175 -7.94 1.82 -38.74
CA VAL A 175 -6.78 2.15 -39.58
C VAL A 175 -6.23 0.91 -40.28
N LEU A 176 -6.20 -0.22 -39.59
CA LEU A 176 -5.68 -1.48 -40.13
C LEU A 176 -6.70 -2.25 -40.97
N GLN A 177 -7.88 -1.69 -41.25
CA GLN A 177 -8.92 -2.36 -42.01
C GLN A 177 -8.43 -2.70 -43.45
N GLY A 178 -8.41 -3.99 -43.76
CA GLY A 178 -7.96 -4.52 -45.05
C GLY A 178 -6.48 -4.89 -45.13
N THR A 179 -5.72 -4.74 -44.04
CA THR A 179 -4.37 -5.32 -43.90
C THR A 179 -4.42 -6.83 -43.58
N ALA A 180 -3.28 -7.51 -43.65
CA ALA A 180 -3.16 -8.92 -43.28
C ALA A 180 -3.63 -9.19 -41.84
N ALA A 181 -4.14 -10.40 -41.60
CA ALA A 181 -4.57 -10.81 -40.26
C ALA A 181 -3.42 -10.74 -39.24
N SER A 182 -2.20 -11.10 -39.66
CA SER A 182 -0.99 -10.97 -38.83
C SER A 182 -0.76 -9.53 -38.36
N THR A 183 -0.96 -8.53 -39.23
CA THR A 183 -0.83 -7.11 -38.90
C THR A 183 -1.91 -6.66 -37.92
N LYS A 184 -3.18 -6.99 -38.19
CA LYS A 184 -4.32 -6.63 -37.32
C LYS A 184 -4.21 -7.23 -35.91
N ASN A 185 -3.60 -8.41 -35.78
CA ASN A 185 -3.48 -9.12 -34.52
C ASN A 185 -2.30 -8.65 -33.64
N LYS A 186 -1.39 -7.81 -34.14
CA LYS A 186 -0.22 -7.37 -33.34
C LYS A 186 -0.63 -6.63 -32.05
N LEU A 187 -1.51 -5.62 -32.14
CA LEU A 187 -1.98 -4.88 -30.96
C LEU A 187 -2.83 -5.76 -30.01
N PRO A 188 -3.83 -6.54 -30.49
CA PRO A 188 -4.53 -7.51 -29.65
C PRO A 188 -3.60 -8.46 -28.89
N ASN A 189 -2.59 -9.03 -29.56
CA ASN A 189 -1.65 -9.94 -28.93
C ASN A 189 -0.84 -9.26 -27.82
N LEU A 190 -0.39 -8.02 -28.05
CA LEU A 190 0.30 -7.23 -27.03
C LEU A 190 -0.61 -6.93 -25.83
N ILE A 191 -1.87 -6.54 -26.08
CA ILE A 191 -2.87 -6.32 -25.02
C ILE A 191 -3.04 -7.59 -24.17
N THR A 192 -3.22 -8.74 -24.80
CA THR A 192 -3.32 -10.03 -24.10
C THR A 192 -2.06 -10.37 -23.32
N SER A 193 -0.87 -10.09 -23.88
CA SER A 193 0.43 -10.28 -23.20
C SER A 193 0.53 -9.42 -21.92
N ILE A 194 0.10 -8.16 -22.00
CA ILE A 194 0.05 -7.24 -20.86
C ILE A 194 -0.97 -7.70 -19.82
N GLU A 195 -2.20 -8.05 -20.24
CA GLU A 195 -3.26 -8.54 -19.34
C GLU A 195 -2.82 -9.80 -18.59
N THR A 196 -2.24 -10.77 -19.30
CA THR A 196 -1.76 -12.02 -18.72
C THR A 196 -0.65 -11.75 -17.69
N THR A 197 0.27 -10.85 -18.02
CA THR A 197 1.38 -10.48 -17.12
C THR A 197 0.88 -9.76 -15.88
N GLY A 198 -0.06 -8.82 -16.03
CA GLY A 198 -0.63 -8.08 -14.91
C GLY A 198 -1.49 -8.95 -14.00
N ALA A 199 -2.36 -9.78 -14.56
CA ALA A 199 -3.15 -10.73 -13.77
C ALA A 199 -2.26 -11.72 -13.01
N LYS A 200 -1.20 -12.22 -13.65
CA LYS A 200 -0.21 -13.06 -12.98
C LYS A 200 0.48 -12.32 -11.83
N ALA A 201 0.86 -11.06 -11.99
CA ALA A 201 1.49 -10.30 -10.92
C ALA A 201 0.55 -10.02 -9.75
N LEU A 202 -0.73 -9.77 -10.01
CA LEU A 202 -1.75 -9.65 -8.96
C LEU A 202 -1.86 -10.97 -8.17
N GLU A 203 -1.88 -12.10 -8.85
CA GLU A 203 -1.94 -13.42 -8.22
C GLU A 203 -0.67 -13.74 -7.42
N ASP A 204 0.50 -13.53 -8.01
CA ASP A 204 1.81 -13.75 -7.37
C ASP A 204 1.96 -12.84 -6.12
N PHE A 205 1.40 -11.63 -6.14
CA PHE A 205 1.33 -10.76 -4.96
C PHE A 205 0.48 -11.37 -3.85
N ALA A 206 -0.73 -11.82 -4.17
CA ALA A 206 -1.62 -12.44 -3.19
C ALA A 206 -0.99 -13.70 -2.57
N ASP A 207 -0.28 -14.49 -3.39
CA ASP A 207 0.47 -15.67 -2.96
C ASP A 207 1.71 -15.30 -2.13
N SER A 208 2.39 -14.19 -2.43
CA SER A 208 3.53 -13.73 -1.64
C SER A 208 3.14 -13.41 -0.19
N ILE A 209 1.96 -12.82 0.02
CA ILE A 209 1.42 -12.56 1.36
C ILE A 209 1.08 -13.87 2.08
N LYS A 210 0.43 -14.80 1.36
CA LYS A 210 0.05 -16.11 1.91
C LYS A 210 1.28 -16.93 2.33
N ASN A 211 2.35 -16.85 1.55
CA ASN A 211 3.57 -17.62 1.73
C ASN A 211 4.68 -16.85 2.47
N ASP A 212 4.38 -15.67 3.01
CA ASP A 212 5.34 -14.88 3.78
C ASP A 212 5.93 -15.73 4.94
N PRO A 213 7.27 -15.79 5.08
CA PRO A 213 7.91 -16.75 5.96
C PRO A 213 7.70 -16.40 7.43
N ASP A 214 7.42 -17.42 8.25
CA ASP A 214 7.24 -17.28 9.70
C ASP A 214 8.61 -17.32 10.40
N LYS A 215 9.36 -16.23 10.29
CA LYS A 215 10.68 -16.06 10.92
C LYS A 215 10.55 -15.26 12.22
N GLU A 216 11.06 -15.80 13.31
CA GLU A 216 11.00 -15.13 14.61
C GLU A 216 11.73 -13.78 14.60
N ASN A 217 12.85 -13.70 13.87
CA ASN A 217 13.64 -12.47 13.73
C ASN A 217 12.91 -11.34 12.98
N SER A 218 11.83 -11.64 12.24
CA SER A 218 11.00 -10.61 11.58
C SER A 218 9.84 -10.15 12.46
N MET A 219 9.62 -10.78 13.61
CA MET A 219 8.57 -10.39 14.54
C MET A 219 8.99 -9.19 15.38
N SER A 220 8.09 -8.22 15.48
CA SER A 220 8.28 -7.05 16.33
C SER A 220 8.23 -7.45 17.81
N LYS A 221 9.24 -7.09 18.61
CA LYS A 221 9.27 -7.44 20.04
C LYS A 221 8.19 -6.75 20.88
N ASP A 222 7.63 -5.66 20.37
CA ASP A 222 6.64 -4.80 21.04
C ASP A 222 5.20 -5.04 20.55
N GLY A 223 5.00 -5.94 19.58
CA GLY A 223 3.69 -6.22 19.00
C GLY A 223 3.12 -5.09 18.13
N THR A 224 3.95 -4.21 17.56
CA THR A 224 3.50 -3.14 16.65
C THR A 224 2.95 -3.66 15.31
N VAL A 225 2.57 -2.74 14.41
CA VAL A 225 2.11 -3.09 13.05
C VAL A 225 3.24 -3.74 12.26
N HIS A 226 2.96 -4.87 11.62
CA HIS A 226 3.93 -5.61 10.82
C HIS A 226 4.10 -4.96 9.43
N GLU A 227 5.33 -4.99 8.89
CA GLU A 227 5.62 -4.42 7.56
C GLU A 227 4.78 -5.05 6.44
N LEU A 228 4.55 -6.36 6.50
CA LEU A 228 3.62 -7.08 5.61
C LEU A 228 2.25 -6.41 5.53
N THR A 229 1.72 -5.90 6.66
CA THR A 229 0.42 -5.22 6.71
C THR A 229 0.48 -3.88 6.00
N SER A 230 1.51 -3.06 6.26
CA SER A 230 1.65 -1.75 5.61
C SER A 230 1.88 -1.90 4.11
N ASN A 231 2.72 -2.85 3.68
CA ASN A 231 3.02 -3.10 2.28
C ASN A 231 1.78 -3.63 1.54
N ALA A 232 1.01 -4.53 2.16
CA ALA A 232 -0.23 -5.04 1.58
C ALA A 232 -1.26 -3.93 1.35
N ILE A 233 -1.45 -3.07 2.34
CA ILE A 233 -2.38 -1.94 2.25
C ILE A 233 -1.91 -0.90 1.21
N LEU A 234 -0.61 -0.58 1.18
CA LEU A 234 -0.05 0.36 0.21
C LEU A 234 -0.30 -0.11 -1.22
N PHE A 235 -0.01 -1.38 -1.51
CA PHE A 235 -0.27 -1.95 -2.83
C PHE A 235 -1.75 -1.88 -3.21
N LEU A 236 -2.66 -2.25 -2.29
CA LEU A 236 -4.09 -2.17 -2.54
C LEU A 236 -4.57 -0.73 -2.78
N GLN A 237 -3.97 0.25 -2.09
CA GLN A 237 -4.26 1.67 -2.31
C GLN A 237 -3.78 2.14 -3.68
N GLN A 238 -2.57 1.74 -4.11
CA GLN A 238 -2.07 2.07 -5.45
C GLN A 238 -2.93 1.43 -6.55
N LEU A 239 -3.44 0.22 -6.32
CA LEU A 239 -4.35 -0.45 -7.26
C LEU A 239 -5.68 0.31 -7.46
N LEU A 240 -6.10 1.15 -6.49
CA LEU A 240 -7.33 1.95 -6.61
C LEU A 240 -7.30 2.95 -7.75
N GLU A 241 -6.12 3.42 -8.17
CA GLU A 241 -5.99 4.34 -9.31
C GLU A 241 -6.37 3.65 -10.63
N PHE A 242 -6.36 2.33 -10.64
CA PHE A 242 -6.54 1.49 -11.83
C PHE A 242 -7.74 0.55 -11.73
N GLN A 243 -8.74 0.84 -10.88
CA GLN A 243 -9.89 -0.05 -10.61
C GLN A 243 -10.52 -0.63 -11.87
N GLU A 244 -10.90 0.21 -12.84
CA GLU A 244 -11.54 -0.24 -14.07
C GLU A 244 -10.62 -1.14 -14.91
N THR A 245 -9.34 -0.77 -15.00
CA THR A 245 -8.35 -1.50 -15.80
C THR A 245 -8.01 -2.84 -15.15
N ALA A 246 -7.84 -2.87 -13.83
CA ALA A 246 -7.61 -4.07 -13.04
C ALA A 246 -8.80 -5.03 -13.06
N GLY A 247 -10.01 -4.52 -12.87
CA GLY A 247 -11.22 -5.33 -12.97
C GLY A 247 -11.37 -5.96 -14.36
N ALA A 248 -11.18 -5.18 -15.43
CA ALA A 248 -11.28 -5.68 -16.80
C ALA A 248 -10.16 -6.68 -17.15
N MET A 249 -8.95 -6.48 -16.61
CA MET A 249 -7.83 -7.40 -16.77
C MET A 249 -8.06 -8.73 -16.04
N LEU A 250 -8.60 -8.71 -14.82
CA LEU A 250 -9.00 -9.92 -14.11
C LEU A 250 -10.11 -10.65 -14.88
N ALA A 251 -11.10 -9.90 -15.38
CA ALA A 251 -12.19 -10.47 -16.16
C ALA A 251 -11.71 -11.17 -17.43
N SER A 252 -10.67 -10.64 -18.10
CA SER A 252 -10.14 -11.24 -19.33
C SER A 252 -9.46 -12.60 -19.13
N GLN A 253 -9.17 -12.99 -17.89
CA GLN A 253 -8.60 -14.30 -17.56
C GLN A 253 -9.66 -15.36 -17.26
N GLU A 254 -10.93 -14.96 -17.10
CA GLU A 254 -12.02 -15.90 -16.81
C GLU A 254 -12.44 -16.64 -18.08
N THR A 255 -12.35 -17.98 -18.08
CA THR A 255 -12.68 -18.84 -19.23
C THR A 255 -14.17 -19.22 -19.30
N SER A 256 -14.97 -18.76 -18.35
CA SER A 256 -16.39 -19.14 -18.21
C SER A 256 -17.27 -18.51 -19.28
N SER A 257 -18.06 -19.32 -19.99
CA SER A 257 -19.02 -18.92 -21.04
C SER A 257 -20.19 -18.03 -20.57
N ALA A 258 -20.27 -17.71 -19.29
CA ALA A 258 -21.13 -16.63 -18.74
C ALA A 258 -20.57 -15.22 -19.02
N ALA A 259 -19.33 -15.12 -19.53
CA ALA A 259 -18.59 -13.88 -19.81
C ALA A 259 -18.98 -13.16 -21.12
N SER A 260 -20.09 -13.54 -21.77
CA SER A 260 -20.51 -12.93 -23.04
C SER A 260 -20.99 -11.47 -22.90
N ASN A 261 -21.13 -10.97 -21.67
CA ASN A 261 -21.31 -9.56 -21.35
C ASN A 261 -20.32 -9.16 -20.24
N TYR A 262 -19.12 -8.71 -20.60
CA TYR A 262 -18.22 -8.03 -19.66
C TYR A 262 -18.87 -6.73 -19.18
N SER A 263 -19.75 -6.83 -18.17
CA SER A 263 -20.33 -5.65 -17.55
C SER A 263 -19.30 -5.01 -16.61
N CYS A 264 -19.39 -3.70 -16.46
CA CYS A 264 -18.62 -2.96 -15.45
C CYS A 264 -18.84 -3.56 -14.05
N GLU A 265 -20.04 -4.03 -13.75
CA GLU A 265 -20.39 -4.68 -12.49
C GLU A 265 -19.64 -6.02 -12.28
N PHE A 266 -19.54 -6.86 -13.31
CA PHE A 266 -18.79 -8.11 -13.24
C PHE A 266 -17.31 -7.86 -12.94
N SER A 267 -16.71 -6.92 -13.68
CA SER A 267 -15.30 -6.52 -13.50
C SER A 267 -15.03 -5.95 -12.10
N ARG A 268 -15.94 -5.10 -11.61
CA ARG A 268 -15.89 -4.55 -10.25
C ARG A 268 -15.99 -5.63 -9.18
N ARG A 269 -16.84 -6.64 -9.39
CA ARG A 269 -17.00 -7.78 -8.47
C ARG A 269 -15.76 -8.66 -8.43
N LEU A 270 -15.10 -8.91 -9.56
CA LEU A 270 -13.83 -9.63 -9.60
C LEU A 270 -12.72 -8.86 -8.86
N LEU A 271 -12.62 -7.55 -9.09
CA LEU A 271 -11.67 -6.72 -8.34
C LEU A 271 -11.93 -6.77 -6.84
N SER A 272 -13.19 -6.63 -6.41
CA SER A 272 -13.58 -6.80 -5.00
C SER A 272 -13.16 -8.17 -4.45
N THR A 273 -13.39 -9.24 -5.22
CA THR A 273 -13.04 -10.60 -4.84
C THR A 273 -11.52 -10.75 -4.65
N TYR A 274 -10.74 -10.17 -5.56
CA TYR A 274 -9.27 -10.12 -5.45
C TYR A 274 -8.82 -9.36 -4.20
N ILE A 275 -9.36 -8.17 -3.93
CA ILE A 275 -9.02 -7.38 -2.74
C ILE A 275 -9.36 -8.17 -1.46
N CYS A 276 -10.54 -8.79 -1.40
CA CYS A 276 -10.93 -9.66 -0.29
C CYS A 276 -9.97 -10.86 -0.11
N LYS A 277 -9.50 -11.46 -1.21
CA LYS A 277 -8.50 -12.54 -1.17
C LYS A 277 -7.19 -12.08 -0.56
N VAL A 278 -6.67 -10.91 -0.97
CA VAL A 278 -5.45 -10.32 -0.40
C VAL A 278 -5.61 -10.06 1.10
N LEU A 279 -6.71 -9.41 1.50
CA LEU A 279 -6.99 -9.12 2.91
C LEU A 279 -7.17 -10.40 3.74
N GLY A 280 -7.85 -11.41 3.19
CA GLY A 280 -8.01 -12.72 3.84
C GLY A 280 -6.67 -13.45 4.02
N ASN A 281 -5.83 -13.47 2.99
CA ASN A 281 -4.48 -14.03 3.08
C ASN A 281 -3.65 -13.31 4.14
N LEU A 282 -3.73 -11.97 4.19
CA LEU A 282 -3.06 -11.17 5.21
C LEU A 282 -3.55 -11.50 6.62
N GLN A 283 -4.86 -11.58 6.85
CA GLN A 283 -5.41 -11.94 8.16
C GLN A 283 -4.95 -13.34 8.62
N LEU A 284 -5.02 -14.34 7.74
CA LEU A 284 -4.56 -15.70 8.05
C LEU A 284 -3.06 -15.73 8.38
N LYS A 285 -2.26 -14.97 7.63
CA LYS A 285 -0.82 -14.86 7.88
C LYS A 285 -0.53 -14.16 9.21
N LEU A 286 -1.22 -13.07 9.52
CA LEU A 286 -1.08 -12.37 10.80
C LEU A 286 -1.46 -13.27 11.98
N LEU A 287 -2.48 -14.12 11.82
CA LEU A 287 -2.85 -15.11 12.83
C LEU A 287 -1.76 -16.17 13.04
N SER A 288 -1.12 -16.65 11.96
CA SER A 288 0.05 -17.55 12.08
C SER A 288 1.17 -16.88 12.88
N LYS A 289 1.50 -15.64 12.52
CA LYS A 289 2.55 -14.85 13.15
C LYS A 289 2.25 -14.51 14.62
N SER A 290 1.00 -14.26 14.98
CA SER A 290 0.65 -13.98 16.38
C SER A 290 0.89 -15.18 17.31
N ASN A 291 0.85 -16.40 16.79
CA ASN A 291 1.13 -17.61 17.56
C ASN A 291 2.63 -17.83 17.83
N MET A 292 3.51 -17.00 17.25
CA MET A 292 4.95 -17.04 17.50
C MET A 292 5.35 -16.30 18.77
N TYR A 293 4.46 -15.46 19.34
CA TYR A 293 4.71 -14.83 20.63
C TYR A 293 4.49 -15.82 21.77
N GLU A 294 5.43 -15.89 22.71
CA GLU A 294 5.27 -16.68 23.93
C GLU A 294 4.11 -16.18 24.80
N ASP A 295 3.96 -14.85 24.89
CA ASP A 295 2.86 -14.22 25.62
C ASP A 295 1.64 -14.04 24.70
N LEU A 296 0.56 -14.76 25.01
CA LEU A 296 -0.71 -14.67 24.30
C LEU A 296 -1.31 -13.26 24.28
N ALA A 297 -1.08 -12.46 25.32
CA ALA A 297 -1.57 -11.09 25.38
C ALA A 297 -0.76 -10.17 24.45
N LEU A 298 0.54 -10.43 24.26
CA LEU A 298 1.34 -9.74 23.25
C LEU A 298 0.88 -10.11 21.84
N GLY A 299 0.61 -11.38 21.58
CA GLY A 299 0.02 -11.84 20.32
C GLY A 299 -1.33 -11.17 20.01
N ALA A 300 -2.16 -10.96 21.05
CA ALA A 300 -3.42 -10.23 20.92
C ALA A 300 -3.21 -8.73 20.63
N ILE A 301 -2.25 -8.07 21.29
CA ILE A 301 -1.90 -6.67 20.98
C ILE A 301 -1.39 -6.52 19.54
N PHE A 302 -0.57 -7.47 19.08
CA PHE A 302 -0.13 -7.53 17.69
C PHE A 302 -1.30 -7.62 16.71
N LEU A 303 -2.22 -8.55 16.90
CA LEU A 303 -3.41 -8.66 16.05
C LEU A 303 -4.30 -7.42 16.13
N HIS A 304 -4.48 -6.86 17.33
CA HIS A 304 -5.22 -5.61 17.54
C HIS A 304 -4.65 -4.47 16.68
N ASN A 305 -3.33 -4.25 16.76
CA ASN A 305 -2.64 -3.18 16.04
C ASN A 305 -2.79 -3.34 14.52
N ASN A 306 -2.55 -4.55 14.01
CA ASN A 306 -2.64 -4.81 12.58
C ASN A 306 -4.09 -4.72 12.06
N TYR A 307 -5.08 -5.29 12.76
CA TYR A 307 -6.48 -5.16 12.36
C TYR A 307 -7.00 -3.72 12.43
N ASN A 308 -6.60 -2.95 13.45
CA ASN A 308 -6.95 -1.53 13.53
C ASN A 308 -6.29 -0.74 12.39
N TYR A 309 -5.03 -1.03 12.04
CA TYR A 309 -4.35 -0.40 10.91
C TYR A 309 -5.06 -0.70 9.58
N ILE A 310 -5.42 -1.96 9.34
CA ILE A 310 -6.19 -2.38 8.17
C ILE A 310 -7.52 -1.62 8.14
N LEU A 311 -8.34 -1.70 9.18
CA LEU A 311 -9.65 -1.04 9.24
C LEU A 311 -9.54 0.47 8.98
N LYS A 312 -8.62 1.17 9.66
CA LYS A 312 -8.38 2.60 9.47
C LYS A 312 -7.97 2.94 8.05
N SER A 313 -7.20 2.07 7.39
CA SER A 313 -6.76 2.28 6.02
C SER A 313 -7.90 2.08 5.01
N LEU A 314 -8.76 1.08 5.26
CA LEU A 314 -9.97 0.87 4.49
C LEU A 314 -10.94 2.06 4.65
N GLU A 315 -11.14 2.56 5.87
CA GLU A 315 -12.01 3.73 6.15
C GLU A 315 -11.51 5.03 5.48
N LYS A 316 -10.20 5.17 5.29
CA LYS A 316 -9.57 6.35 4.66
C LYS A 316 -9.57 6.30 3.13
N SER A 317 -10.02 5.21 2.52
CA SER A 317 -9.92 4.99 1.08
C SER A 317 -11.20 4.39 0.50
N GLU A 318 -11.28 4.31 -0.83
CA GLU A 318 -12.39 3.63 -1.51
C GLU A 318 -12.35 2.10 -1.35
N LEU A 319 -11.30 1.55 -0.72
CA LEU A 319 -11.18 0.12 -0.45
C LEU A 319 -12.38 -0.42 0.34
N MET A 320 -12.90 0.34 1.31
CA MET A 320 -14.08 -0.10 2.07
C MET A 320 -15.30 -0.31 1.16
N GLN A 321 -15.50 0.56 0.18
CA GLN A 321 -16.62 0.46 -0.77
C GLN A 321 -16.44 -0.71 -1.73
N LEU A 322 -15.20 -0.96 -2.18
CA LEU A 322 -14.90 -2.12 -3.01
C LEU A 322 -15.11 -3.42 -2.25
N VAL A 323 -14.52 -3.58 -1.07
CA VAL A 323 -14.69 -4.79 -0.23
C VAL A 323 -16.18 -5.08 0.03
N SER A 324 -16.98 -4.03 0.23
CA SER A 324 -18.43 -4.14 0.46
C SER A 324 -19.23 -4.68 -0.74
N VAL A 325 -18.64 -4.76 -1.94
CA VAL A 325 -19.28 -5.36 -3.12
C VAL A 325 -19.45 -6.87 -2.96
N THR A 326 -18.49 -7.55 -2.31
CA THR A 326 -18.52 -9.01 -2.12
C THR A 326 -18.65 -9.44 -0.66
N GLN A 327 -18.29 -8.57 0.29
CA GLN A 327 -18.34 -8.87 1.71
C GLN A 327 -19.40 -8.01 2.39
N LYS A 328 -20.28 -8.65 3.17
CA LYS A 328 -21.30 -7.94 3.95
C LYS A 328 -20.68 -7.34 5.21
N ASP A 329 -20.97 -6.06 5.47
CA ASP A 329 -20.59 -5.32 6.68
C ASP A 329 -19.12 -5.50 7.13
N PRO A 330 -18.12 -5.28 6.25
CA PRO A 330 -16.70 -5.49 6.57
C PRO A 330 -16.21 -4.65 7.75
N ASP A 331 -16.73 -3.43 7.92
CA ASP A 331 -16.43 -2.57 9.07
C ASP A 331 -16.76 -3.25 10.40
N SER A 332 -17.98 -3.76 10.55
CA SER A 332 -18.45 -4.46 11.75
C SER A 332 -17.61 -5.70 12.04
N LEU A 333 -17.22 -6.45 11.00
CA LEU A 333 -16.39 -7.65 11.14
C LEU A 333 -15.01 -7.32 11.74
N TYR A 334 -14.31 -6.33 11.18
CA TYR A 334 -13.01 -5.91 11.71
C TYR A 334 -13.13 -5.35 13.12
N ARG A 335 -14.18 -4.56 13.43
CA ARG A 335 -14.41 -4.05 14.79
C ARG A 335 -14.61 -5.17 15.81
N GLU A 336 -15.34 -6.21 15.44
CA GLU A 336 -15.54 -7.38 16.30
C GLU A 336 -14.21 -8.14 16.52
N HIS A 337 -13.41 -8.34 15.47
CA HIS A 337 -12.08 -8.95 15.61
C HIS A 337 -11.18 -8.12 16.55
N ILE A 338 -11.13 -6.81 16.36
CA ILE A 338 -10.37 -5.88 17.23
C ILE A 338 -10.83 -5.99 18.69
N LYS A 339 -12.15 -6.04 18.92
CA LYS A 339 -12.73 -6.18 20.25
C LYS A 339 -12.36 -7.52 20.90
N GLN A 340 -12.38 -8.62 20.15
CA GLN A 340 -11.97 -9.93 20.64
C GLN A 340 -10.49 -9.93 21.07
N GLN A 341 -9.61 -9.27 20.32
CA GLN A 341 -8.21 -9.15 20.71
C GLN A 341 -8.02 -8.33 21.99
N ILE A 342 -8.78 -7.24 22.18
CA ILE A 342 -8.78 -6.48 23.43
C ILE A 342 -9.23 -7.37 24.61
N GLN A 343 -10.24 -8.22 24.42
CA GLN A 343 -10.69 -9.14 25.46
C GLN A 343 -9.63 -10.19 25.82
N ILE A 344 -8.89 -10.70 24.83
CA ILE A 344 -7.78 -11.64 25.08
C ILE A 344 -6.66 -10.93 25.85
N TYR A 345 -6.28 -9.72 25.45
CA TYR A 345 -5.32 -8.90 26.18
C TYR A 345 -5.75 -8.70 27.65
N GLN A 346 -7.00 -8.32 27.89
CA GLN A 346 -7.55 -8.08 29.23
C GLN A 346 -7.48 -9.31 30.14
N ARG A 347 -7.47 -10.54 29.59
CA ARG A 347 -7.32 -11.76 30.39
C ARG A 347 -5.95 -11.86 31.07
N SER A 348 -4.91 -11.19 30.56
CA SER A 348 -3.59 -11.14 31.23
C SER A 348 -3.67 -10.53 32.63
N TRP A 349 -4.63 -9.63 32.85
CA TRP A 349 -4.84 -8.94 34.13
C TRP A 349 -5.60 -9.78 35.16
N LEU A 350 -6.23 -10.89 34.75
CA LEU A 350 -6.98 -11.74 35.69
C LEU A 350 -6.10 -12.26 36.82
N LYS A 351 -4.84 -12.63 36.53
CA LYS A 351 -3.88 -13.06 37.56
C LYS A 351 -3.66 -12.00 38.64
N VAL A 352 -3.67 -10.72 38.28
CA VAL A 352 -3.50 -9.59 39.21
C VAL A 352 -4.80 -9.32 39.97
N ILE A 353 -5.91 -9.29 39.24
CA ILE A 353 -7.25 -8.99 39.79
C ILE A 353 -7.74 -10.08 40.74
N ASP A 354 -7.43 -11.35 40.49
CA ASP A 354 -7.87 -12.47 41.31
C ASP A 354 -7.36 -12.40 42.76
N TYR A 355 -6.19 -11.78 42.99
CA TYR A 355 -5.69 -11.55 44.35
C TYR A 355 -6.62 -10.62 45.14
N VAL A 356 -7.21 -9.62 44.49
CA VAL A 356 -8.04 -8.59 45.14
C VAL A 356 -9.54 -8.83 44.93
N ASN A 357 -9.89 -9.97 44.34
CA ASN A 357 -11.27 -10.40 44.26
C ASN A 357 -11.72 -10.98 45.62
N ASP A 358 -12.97 -10.71 46.00
CA ASP A 358 -13.56 -11.12 47.28
C ASP A 358 -13.82 -12.64 47.36
N ARG A 359 -13.58 -13.37 46.27
CA ARG A 359 -13.69 -14.84 46.23
C ARG A 359 -12.79 -15.48 47.30
N ASN A 360 -13.39 -16.36 48.09
CA ASN A 360 -12.74 -17.10 49.19
C ASN A 360 -12.20 -16.22 50.33
N MET A 361 -12.61 -14.95 50.43
CA MET A 361 -12.31 -14.13 51.59
C MET A 361 -13.26 -14.45 52.75
N PRO A 362 -12.78 -14.51 54.00
CA PRO A 362 -13.63 -14.71 55.16
C PRO A 362 -14.61 -13.53 55.29
N PRO A 363 -15.89 -13.78 55.62
CA PRO A 363 -16.83 -12.71 55.90
C PRO A 363 -16.34 -11.92 57.11
N LEU A 364 -16.34 -10.59 57.00
CA LEU A 364 -16.04 -9.70 58.12
C LEU A 364 -17.24 -9.72 59.10
N GLN A 365 -17.31 -10.74 59.94
CA GLN A 365 -18.17 -10.72 61.12
C GLN A 365 -17.48 -9.84 62.15
N GLY A 366 -18.15 -8.83 62.72
CA GLY A 366 -17.59 -7.74 63.55
C GLY A 366 -16.79 -8.10 64.83
N ALA A 367 -16.24 -9.32 64.92
CA ALA A 367 -15.22 -9.73 65.87
C ALA A 367 -13.80 -9.43 65.34
N LYS A 368 -12.82 -9.39 66.25
CA LYS A 368 -11.39 -9.29 65.91
C LYS A 368 -11.01 -10.40 64.92
N LEU A 369 -10.34 -10.02 63.83
CA LEU A 369 -9.79 -10.99 62.87
C LEU A 369 -8.97 -12.07 63.58
N LYS A 370 -9.08 -13.32 63.10
CA LYS A 370 -8.20 -14.43 63.45
C LYS A 370 -6.87 -14.28 62.70
N ASP A 371 -5.80 -14.85 63.23
CA ASP A 371 -4.46 -14.71 62.63
C ASP A 371 -4.38 -15.30 61.21
N LYS A 372 -5.13 -16.37 60.94
CA LYS A 372 -5.26 -16.94 59.59
C LYS A 372 -5.90 -15.95 58.60
N GLU A 373 -6.89 -15.18 59.03
CA GLU A 373 -7.57 -14.18 58.20
C GLU A 373 -6.65 -12.98 57.94
N ARG A 374 -5.92 -12.53 58.98
CA ARG A 374 -4.88 -11.50 58.83
C ARG A 374 -3.80 -11.92 57.84
N GLN A 375 -3.35 -13.17 57.92
CA GLN A 375 -2.33 -13.72 57.04
C GLN A 375 -2.83 -13.80 55.59
N MET A 376 -4.09 -14.21 55.38
CA MET A 376 -4.70 -14.23 54.06
C MET A 376 -4.77 -12.83 53.43
N ILE A 377 -5.19 -11.80 54.18
CA ILE A 377 -5.21 -10.41 53.69
C ILE A 377 -3.80 -9.95 53.27
N LYS A 378 -2.79 -10.25 54.09
CA LYS A 378 -1.38 -9.94 53.78
C LYS A 378 -0.92 -10.60 52.48
N GLU A 379 -1.27 -11.87 52.28
CA GLU A 379 -0.93 -12.64 51.08
C GLU A 379 -1.62 -12.09 49.83
N ARG A 380 -2.90 -11.68 49.92
CA ARG A 380 -3.61 -11.03 48.82
C ARG A 380 -2.97 -9.71 48.40
N PHE A 381 -2.69 -8.82 49.35
CA PHE A 381 -1.99 -7.56 49.05
C PHE A 381 -0.61 -7.80 48.45
N LYS A 382 0.15 -8.76 48.99
CA LYS A 382 1.47 -9.12 48.47
C LYS A 382 1.38 -9.62 47.02
N GLY A 383 0.48 -10.57 46.75
CA GLY A 383 0.28 -11.12 45.41
C GLY A 383 -0.18 -10.09 44.38
N PHE A 384 -1.09 -9.19 44.77
CA PHE A 384 -1.47 -8.05 43.93
C PHE A 384 -0.28 -7.15 43.61
N ASN A 385 0.52 -6.77 44.62
CA ASN A 385 1.66 -5.88 44.42
C ASN A 385 2.73 -6.49 43.50
N GLU A 386 3.00 -7.79 43.66
CA GLU A 386 3.95 -8.53 42.83
C GLU A 386 3.43 -8.67 41.40
N GLY A 387 2.18 -9.10 41.24
CA GLY A 387 1.54 -9.25 39.92
C GLY A 387 1.41 -7.93 39.16
N LEU A 388 1.04 -6.84 39.84
CA LEU A 388 0.97 -5.50 39.24
C LEU A 388 2.36 -5.02 38.79
N GLY A 389 3.39 -5.21 39.63
CA GLY A 389 4.76 -4.84 39.27
C GLY A 389 5.28 -5.62 38.07
N GLU A 390 5.01 -6.93 38.02
CA GLU A 390 5.41 -7.80 36.91
C GLU A 390 4.70 -7.43 35.61
N ILE A 391 3.36 -7.31 35.61
CA ILE A 391 2.60 -6.99 34.40
C ILE A 391 2.98 -5.61 33.85
N CYS A 392 3.18 -4.61 34.72
CA CYS A 392 3.62 -3.29 34.29
C CYS A 392 5.03 -3.31 33.71
N LYS A 393 5.94 -4.10 34.31
CA LYS A 393 7.31 -4.25 33.79
C LYS A 393 7.32 -4.86 32.38
N ILE A 394 6.50 -5.89 32.16
CA ILE A 394 6.42 -6.57 30.86
C ILE A 394 5.73 -5.68 29.82
N GLN A 395 4.55 -5.15 30.13
CA GLN A 395 3.71 -4.43 29.16
C GLN A 395 4.19 -3.00 28.86
N LYS A 396 5.12 -2.45 29.64
CA LYS A 396 5.72 -1.14 29.33
C LYS A 396 6.48 -1.17 27.99
N SER A 397 7.07 -2.31 27.61
CA SER A 397 7.83 -2.44 26.36
C SER A 397 6.97 -2.77 25.14
N TRP A 398 5.65 -2.86 25.27
CA TRP A 398 4.73 -3.14 24.15
C TRP A 398 4.31 -1.83 23.48
N ALA A 399 3.76 -1.89 22.27
CA ALA A 399 3.36 -0.71 21.52
C ALA A 399 1.90 -0.78 21.07
N ILE A 400 1.21 0.37 21.13
CA ILE A 400 -0.10 0.57 20.49
C ILE A 400 -0.02 1.90 19.72
N PRO A 401 0.29 1.87 18.42
CA PRO A 401 0.56 3.10 17.66
C PRO A 401 -0.65 4.05 17.53
N ASP A 402 -1.87 3.51 17.54
CA ASP A 402 -3.09 4.34 17.46
C ASP A 402 -3.42 4.93 18.83
N LYS A 403 -3.20 6.24 18.99
CA LYS A 403 -3.43 6.96 20.25
C LYS A 403 -4.85 6.81 20.80
N ARG A 404 -5.87 6.76 19.93
CA ARG A 404 -7.27 6.61 20.38
C ARG A 404 -7.52 5.20 20.94
N GLN A 405 -6.94 4.18 20.30
CA GLN A 405 -7.02 2.82 20.83
C GLN A 405 -6.24 2.68 22.14
N LEU A 406 -5.04 3.26 22.20
CA LEU A 406 -4.19 3.28 23.40
C LEU A 406 -4.94 3.88 24.59
N GLU A 407 -5.49 5.09 24.45
CA GLU A 407 -6.28 5.76 25.48
C GLU A 407 -7.49 4.91 25.90
N ARG A 408 -8.21 4.33 24.94
CA ARG A 408 -9.38 3.48 25.22
C ARG A 408 -9.01 2.22 26.00
N ILE A 409 -7.92 1.54 25.64
CA ILE A 409 -7.46 0.33 26.30
C ILE A 409 -6.99 0.66 27.71
N ARG A 410 -6.17 1.71 27.89
CA ARG A 410 -5.73 2.19 29.21
C ARG A 410 -6.92 2.55 30.09
N GLN A 411 -7.87 3.34 29.58
CA GLN A 411 -9.05 3.74 30.35
C GLN A 411 -9.93 2.55 30.76
N SER A 412 -10.12 1.59 29.85
CA SER A 412 -10.85 0.35 30.17
C SER A 412 -10.14 -0.45 31.24
N GLN A 413 -8.81 -0.55 31.18
CA GLN A 413 -8.03 -1.33 32.13
C GLN A 413 -7.99 -0.67 33.50
N LYS A 414 -7.82 0.66 33.55
CA LYS A 414 -7.94 1.46 34.78
C LYS A 414 -9.25 1.18 35.50
N LYS A 415 -10.37 1.33 34.79
CA LYS A 415 -11.70 1.10 35.37
C LYS A 415 -11.82 -0.29 36.01
N ILE A 416 -11.39 -1.34 35.29
CA ILE A 416 -11.47 -2.73 35.79
C ILE A 416 -10.63 -2.91 37.06
N VAL A 417 -9.38 -2.44 37.05
CA VAL A 417 -8.45 -2.62 38.17
C VAL A 417 -8.86 -1.75 39.36
N GLN A 418 -9.26 -0.51 39.10
CA GLN A 418 -9.72 0.46 40.11
C GLN A 418 -10.95 -0.06 40.85
N GLU A 419 -11.95 -0.60 40.14
CA GLU A 419 -13.15 -1.16 40.77
C GLU A 419 -12.79 -2.34 41.70
N ALA A 420 -11.94 -3.27 41.24
CA ALA A 420 -11.55 -4.42 42.03
C ALA A 420 -10.63 -4.06 43.22
N TYR A 421 -9.56 -3.31 42.95
CA TYR A 421 -8.58 -2.93 43.96
C TYR A 421 -9.15 -1.92 44.96
N GLY A 422 -9.90 -0.92 44.49
CA GLY A 422 -10.52 0.09 45.35
C GLY A 422 -11.52 -0.52 46.33
N ALA A 423 -12.35 -1.47 45.88
CA ALA A 423 -13.26 -2.20 46.76
C ALA A 423 -12.50 -3.02 47.81
N PHE A 424 -11.45 -3.74 47.41
CA PHE A 424 -10.62 -4.52 48.31
C PHE A 424 -9.88 -3.64 49.33
N LEU A 425 -9.29 -2.54 48.88
CA LEU A 425 -8.57 -1.58 49.71
C LEU A 425 -9.49 -0.90 50.72
N HIS A 426 -10.68 -0.46 50.30
CA HIS A 426 -11.65 0.13 51.22
C HIS A 426 -12.07 -0.85 52.32
N LYS A 427 -12.32 -2.11 51.94
CA LYS A 427 -12.80 -3.16 52.83
C LYS A 427 -11.75 -3.63 53.83
N TYR A 428 -10.52 -3.87 53.41
CA TYR A 428 -9.47 -4.47 54.25
C TYR A 428 -8.33 -3.53 54.63
N GLY A 429 -8.16 -2.41 53.94
CA GLY A 429 -7.09 -1.43 54.16
C GLY A 429 -7.42 -0.37 55.21
N THR A 430 -8.64 0.16 55.21
CA THR A 430 -9.10 1.20 56.15
C THR A 430 -9.95 0.69 57.30
N GLY A 431 -10.74 -0.36 57.07
CA GLY A 431 -11.73 -0.85 58.04
C GLY A 431 -11.23 -1.90 59.03
N VAL A 432 -10.01 -2.46 58.85
CA VAL A 432 -9.60 -3.68 59.55
C VAL A 432 -8.12 -3.69 59.96
N ASN A 433 -7.84 -3.92 61.24
CA ASN A 433 -6.48 -4.05 61.77
C ASN A 433 -5.88 -5.45 61.53
N PHE A 434 -5.32 -5.68 60.33
CA PHE A 434 -4.72 -6.96 59.95
C PHE A 434 -3.20 -7.05 60.16
N THR A 435 -2.51 -5.92 60.36
CA THR A 435 -1.05 -5.86 60.51
C THR A 435 -0.62 -4.67 61.36
N LYS A 436 0.58 -4.75 61.97
CA LYS A 436 1.21 -3.61 62.66
C LYS A 436 2.00 -2.69 61.72
N ASN A 437 2.33 -3.18 60.52
CA ASN A 437 3.11 -2.45 59.50
C ASN A 437 2.29 -2.37 58.19
N PRO A 438 1.30 -1.47 58.07
CA PRO A 438 0.44 -1.37 56.89
C PRO A 438 1.21 -1.09 55.60
N ASP A 439 2.18 -0.18 55.64
CA ASP A 439 2.97 0.28 54.47
C ASP A 439 3.75 -0.85 53.78
N LYS A 440 4.02 -1.94 54.49
CA LYS A 440 4.68 -3.13 53.91
C LYS A 440 3.77 -3.85 52.90
N TYR A 441 2.45 -3.78 53.09
CA TYR A 441 1.45 -4.53 52.33
C TYR A 441 0.60 -3.62 51.44
N ILE A 442 0.20 -2.45 51.95
CA ILE A 442 -0.54 -1.45 51.19
C ILE A 442 0.48 -0.50 50.56
N LYS A 443 1.05 -0.91 49.42
CA LYS A 443 2.12 -0.16 48.74
C LYS A 443 1.62 0.96 47.83
N TYR A 444 0.40 0.81 47.31
CA TYR A 444 -0.14 1.67 46.27
C TYR A 444 -1.46 2.27 46.73
N SER A 445 -1.70 3.54 46.41
CA SER A 445 -3.06 4.09 46.41
C SER A 445 -3.78 3.69 45.12
N VAL A 446 -5.08 3.93 45.05
CA VAL A 446 -5.85 3.70 43.81
C VAL A 446 -5.30 4.57 42.67
N GLU A 447 -4.98 5.83 42.97
CA GLU A 447 -4.43 6.80 42.03
C GLU A 447 -3.05 6.37 41.53
N HIS A 448 -2.21 5.80 42.40
CA HIS A 448 -0.90 5.27 42.00
C HIS A 448 -1.03 4.12 41.02
N VAL A 449 -2.01 3.22 41.21
CA VAL A 449 -2.28 2.13 40.27
C VAL A 449 -2.72 2.69 38.91
N ASP A 450 -3.55 3.73 38.90
CA ASP A 450 -3.96 4.39 37.66
C ASP A 450 -2.77 5.03 36.93
N GLU A 451 -1.85 5.69 37.64
CA GLU A 451 -0.63 6.25 37.05
C GLU A 451 0.27 5.15 36.45
N MET A 452 0.37 4.00 37.10
CA MET A 452 1.12 2.86 36.57
C MET A 452 0.51 2.33 35.26
N ILE A 453 -0.82 2.24 35.18
CA ILE A 453 -1.53 1.81 33.96
C ILE A 453 -1.37 2.85 32.85
N GLU A 454 -1.36 4.14 33.19
CA GLU A 454 -1.17 5.22 32.20
C GLU A 454 0.22 5.18 31.54
N ARG A 455 1.23 4.61 32.20
CA ARG A 455 2.59 4.48 31.66
C ARG A 455 2.78 3.22 30.78
N LEU A 456 1.78 2.35 30.68
CA LEU A 456 1.87 1.15 29.83
C LEU A 456 1.87 1.51 28.36
N PHE A 457 2.58 0.76 27.53
CA PHE A 457 2.73 1.02 26.10
C PHE A 457 3.39 2.35 25.72
N ASP A 458 4.07 3.00 26.67
CA ASP A 458 4.80 4.24 26.42
C ASP A 458 6.28 3.91 26.15
N THR A 459 6.65 3.84 24.86
CA THR A 459 8.03 3.60 24.43
C THR A 459 8.93 4.85 24.57
N SER A 460 8.35 5.98 25.00
CA SER A 460 9.05 7.26 25.21
C SER A 460 9.73 7.39 26.59
N ALA A 461 9.66 6.35 27.43
CA ALA A 461 9.96 6.44 28.88
C ALA A 461 11.07 5.52 29.39
#